data_AF-A0A6N9Q8N6-F1
#
_entry.id   AF-A0A6N9Q8N6-F1
#
_cell.length_a   1.000
_cell.length_b   1.000
_cell.length_c   1.000
_cell.angle_alpha   90.00
_cell.angle_beta   90.00
_cell.angle_gamma   90.00
#
_symmetry.space_group_name_H-M   'P 1'
#
loop_
_entity.id
_entity.type
_entity.pdbx_description
1 polymer ?
#
loop_
_entity_poly.entity_id
_entity_poly.type
_entity_poly.pdbx_seq_one_letter_code
_entity_poly.pdbx_strand_id
1 'polypeptide(L)' 'MLINIVLFILRMRGGVNMVDIYVALIIYGRRTFEQVPSILQSKVEEELTALSLNTDGTPVQE' A
#
# COMPACT_ATOMS: atom_id res chain seq x y z
N MET A 1 -1.77 -0.58 -17.26
CA MET A 1 -2.23 -1.94 -17.60
C MET A 1 -1.69 -3.03 -16.65
N LEU A 2 -0.51 -2.83 -16.04
CA LEU A 2 0.11 -3.79 -15.10
C LEU A 2 -0.55 -3.87 -13.71
N ILE A 3 -1.01 -2.76 -13.13
CA ILE A 3 -1.71 -2.74 -11.82
C ILE A 3 -2.96 -3.64 -11.81
N ASN A 4 -3.72 -3.67 -12.91
CA ASN A 4 -4.92 -4.50 -13.01
C ASN A 4 -4.60 -6.00 -13.01
N ILE A 5 -3.41 -6.40 -13.50
CA ILE A 5 -2.93 -7.79 -13.47
C ILE A 5 -2.51 -8.18 -12.05
N VAL A 6 -1.83 -7.29 -11.33
CA VAL A 6 -1.39 -7.52 -9.94
C VAL A 6 -2.58 -7.68 -9.00
N LEU A 7 -3.57 -6.77 -9.09
CA LEU A 7 -4.81 -6.85 -8.32
C LEU A 7 -5.63 -8.10 -8.66
N PHE A 8 -5.61 -8.55 -9.92
CA PHE A 8 -6.31 -9.74 -10.35
C PHE A 8 -5.70 -11.03 -9.79
N ILE A 9 -4.37 -11.11 -9.71
CA ILE A 9 -3.65 -12.24 -9.08
C ILE A 9 -3.93 -12.30 -7.57
N LEU A 10 -3.91 -11.16 -6.88
CA LEU A 10 -4.23 -11.07 -5.45
C LEU A 10 -5.68 -11.51 -5.15
N ARG A 11 -6.62 -11.16 -6.03
CA ARG A 11 -8.04 -11.54 -5.92
C ARG A 11 -8.27 -13.05 -6.11
N MET A 12 -7.44 -13.73 -6.89
CA MET A 12 -7.59 -15.18 -7.15
C MET A 12 -7.12 -16.09 -6.00
N ARG A 13 -6.37 -15.58 -5.00
CA ARG A 13 -5.79 -16.42 -3.94
C ARG A 13 -6.59 -16.47 -2.63
N GLY A 14 -7.70 -15.76 -2.50
CA GLY A 14 -8.56 -15.81 -1.32
C GLY A 14 -7.89 -15.23 -0.07
N GLY A 15 -8.14 -13.95 0.18
CA GLY A 15 -7.57 -13.20 1.31
C GLY A 15 -6.88 -11.97 0.78
N VAL A 16 -7.66 -10.90 0.54
CA VAL A 16 -7.06 -9.63 0.14
C VAL A 16 -6.30 -9.10 1.35
N ASN A 17 -4.98 -8.98 1.24
CA ASN A 17 -4.17 -8.39 2.29
C ASN A 17 -4.53 -6.90 2.40
N MET A 18 -5.11 -6.52 3.53
CA MET A 18 -5.53 -5.14 3.77
C MET A 18 -4.35 -4.17 3.77
N VAL A 19 -3.14 -4.63 4.10
CA VAL A 19 -1.91 -3.83 4.03
C VAL A 19 -1.67 -3.38 2.58
N ASP A 20 -1.65 -4.31 1.64
CA ASP A 20 -1.44 -4.04 0.21
C ASP A 20 -2.49 -3.05 -0.34
N ILE A 21 -3.74 -3.15 0.12
CA ILE A 21 -4.79 -2.21 -0.27
C ILE A 21 -4.47 -0.80 0.22
N TYR A 22 -4.11 -0.63 1.49
CA TYR A 22 -3.80 0.69 2.03
C TYR A 22 -2.55 1.30 1.39
N VAL A 23 -1.51 0.50 1.16
CA VAL A 23 -0.31 0.92 0.41
C VAL A 23 -0.71 1.45 -0.96
N ALA A 24 -1.53 0.70 -1.72
CA ALA A 24 -2.01 1.16 -3.01
C ALA A 24 -2.85 2.45 -2.90
N LEU A 25 -3.76 2.54 -1.94
CA LEU A 25 -4.59 3.73 -1.75
C LEU A 25 -3.76 4.98 -1.40
N ILE A 26 -2.68 4.82 -0.64
CA ILE A 26 -1.74 5.89 -0.29
C ILE A 26 -0.97 6.34 -1.53
N ILE A 27 -0.40 5.41 -2.31
CA ILE A 27 0.30 5.71 -3.58
C ILE A 27 -0.61 6.47 -4.56
N TYR A 28 -1.90 6.14 -4.60
CA TYR A 28 -2.89 6.83 -5.44
C TYR A 28 -3.45 8.12 -4.82
N GLY A 29 -2.99 8.54 -3.65
CA GLY A 29 -3.47 9.75 -2.95
C GLY A 29 -4.95 9.68 -2.55
N ARG A 30 -5.52 8.47 -2.45
CA ARG A 30 -6.92 8.24 -2.08
C ARG A 30 -7.10 8.13 -0.56
N ARG A 31 -6.02 7.81 0.16
CA ARG A 31 -5.96 7.74 1.63
C ARG A 31 -4.63 8.31 2.11
N THR A 32 -4.61 8.86 3.31
CA THR A 32 -3.38 9.22 4.02
C THR A 32 -2.98 8.11 4.99
N PHE A 33 -1.70 8.05 5.38
CA PHE A 33 -1.22 7.07 6.35
C PHE A 33 -1.97 7.13 7.69
N GLU A 34 -2.38 8.32 8.13
CA GLU A 34 -3.20 8.53 9.33
C GLU A 34 -4.57 7.83 9.26
N GLN A 35 -5.10 7.61 8.06
CA GLN A 35 -6.38 6.91 7.84
C GLN A 35 -6.23 5.39 7.86
N VAL A 36 -5.01 4.87 7.92
CA VAL A 36 -4.74 3.45 8.10
C VAL A 36 -5.07 3.06 9.54
N PRO A 37 -5.81 1.97 9.78
CA PRO A 37 -6.04 1.46 11.14
C PRO A 37 -4.72 1.21 11.87
N SER A 38 -4.63 1.60 13.14
CA SER A 38 -3.38 1.55 13.93
C SER A 38 -2.73 0.15 13.96
N ILE A 39 -3.53 -0.91 13.93
CA ILE A 39 -3.04 -2.30 13.89
C ILE A 39 -2.30 -2.65 12.58
N LEU A 40 -2.51 -1.88 11.52
CA LEU A 40 -1.90 -2.08 10.19
C LEU A 40 -0.82 -1.03 9.87
N GLN A 41 -0.77 0.10 10.57
CA GLN A 41 0.15 1.20 10.27
C GLN A 41 1.61 0.76 10.17
N SER A 42 2.12 0.01 11.18
CA SER A 42 3.50 -0.49 11.17
C SER A 42 3.80 -1.31 9.93
N LYS A 43 2.88 -2.21 9.53
CA LYS A 43 3.06 -3.06 8.34
C LYS A 43 2.96 -2.26 7.05
N VAL A 44 2.07 -1.27 6.99
CA VAL A 44 1.93 -0.39 5.82
C VAL A 44 3.18 0.47 5.64
N GLU A 45 3.77 0.97 6.72
CA GLU A 45 5.01 1.74 6.69
C GLU A 45 6.20 0.88 6.25
N GLU A 46 6.31 -0.34 6.76
CA GLU A 46 7.33 -1.31 6.33
C GLU A 46 7.24 -1.60 4.82
N GLU A 47 6.03 -1.82 4.29
CA GLU A 47 5.82 -2.06 2.86
C GLU A 47 6.10 -0.81 2.00
N LEU A 48 5.68 0.39 2.43
CA LEU A 48 6.02 1.63 1.73
C LEU A 48 7.55 1.84 1.71
N THR A 49 8.22 1.58 2.83
CA THR A 49 9.68 1.68 2.95
C THR A 49 10.38 0.64 2.05
N ALA A 50 9.87 -0.58 1.98
CA ALA A 50 10.38 -1.63 1.08
C ALA A 50 10.26 -1.24 -0.40
N LEU A 51 9.27 -0.40 -0.73
CA LEU A 51 9.08 0.20 -2.06
C LEU A 51 9.89 1.50 -2.26
N SER A 52 10.72 1.89 -1.29
CA SER A 52 11.45 3.17 -1.27
C SER A 52 10.54 4.39 -1.34
N LEU A 53 9.36 4.29 -0.72
CA LEU A 53 8.37 5.36 -0.60
C LEU A 53 8.28 5.83 0.85
N ASN A 54 7.92 7.10 1.04
CA ASN A 54 7.51 7.65 2.32
C ASN A 54 6.03 7.37 2.60
N THR A 55 5.55 7.80 3.77
CA THR A 55 4.15 7.64 4.22
C THR A 55 3.13 8.39 3.37
N ASP A 56 3.57 9.33 2.53
CA ASP A 56 2.73 10.01 1.54
C ASP A 56 2.63 9.23 0.21
N GLY A 57 3.27 8.06 0.12
CA GLY A 57 3.30 7.25 -1.11
C GLY A 57 4.17 7.82 -2.21
N THR A 58 5.10 8.73 -1.87
CA THR A 58 6.03 9.36 -2.80
C THR A 58 7.46 8.87 -2.57
N PRO A 59 8.36 8.91 -3.57
CA PRO A 59 9.74 8.47 -3.38
C PRO A 59 10.42 9.19 -2.22
N VAL A 60 11.18 8.46 -1.41
CA VAL A 60 12.07 9.06 -0.42
C VAL A 60 13.10 9.88 -1.18
N GLN A 61 13.04 11.20 -1.04
CA GLN A 61 14.05 12.11 -1.59
C GLN A 61 15.34 11.91 -0.79
N GLU A 62 16.46 11.65 -1.47
CA GLU A 62 17.79 11.52 -0.86
C GLU A 62 18.20 12.77 -0.06
#